data_AF-A0A1X0JRE4-F1
#
_entry.id   AF-A0A1X0JRE4-F1
#
_cell.length_a   1.000
_cell.length_b   1.000
_cell.length_c   1.000
_cell.angle_alpha   90.00
_cell.angle_beta   90.00
_cell.angle_gamma   90.00
#
_symmetry.space_group_name_H-M   'P 1'
#
loop_
_entity.id
_entity.type
_entity.pdbx_description
1 polymer ?
#
loop_
_entity_poly.entity_id
_entity_poly.type
_entity_poly.pdbx_seq_one_letter_code
_entity_poly.pdbx_strand_id
1 'polypeptide(L)'
;MPTTISTKDYLLDKAKRRLTPSITNFPGMSVVEKQLLKTDFPQKTMTNPPPGSDLKGVAGDAGLPIVGHMIEMFRGGPDYLLHIYRKYGPLYYADSPVLPAVTALGPDAAQAIYSNRNKDFNQQGWVPVIGPFFHRGLMLLDFEEHMFHRRIMQEAFVRSRLVGYQEQVDKVVSQVIANDWVTDDPRFLMYPAMKELTLDIASMVFMGHEPGTDHELVTKVNNAFTTTTRAGNAIIRKPVPPFTWWRGMQARKLLEEYFQERVRERRGKDGSDLLTVLCQTEDEDGNKFSDDDIVNHMIFLMMAAHDTSTSTATTMIYHLAKHPEWQDRCRDESDRLGDGPLDIDSLEKLESLDLVMNESIRLVTPVQWAMRQTVRDTELLGYYLPKGTNVIAYPGMNHRLEEFYPEPMKFDPLRFTEPRNEHKSHRYAFSPFGGGAHKCIGMTFGQFEVKTILHRLLRKYRLELPHKGYTTEWDYGGMPVPKDGMHIVLRPLH
;
A
#
# COMPACT_ATOMS: atom_id res chain seq x y z
N MET A 1 -30.71 -3.96 10.04
CA MET A 1 -30.04 -2.92 10.84
C MET A 1 -29.94 -1.67 9.98
N PRO A 2 -29.97 -0.44 10.53
CA PRO A 2 -29.66 0.73 9.72
C PRO A 2 -28.27 0.54 9.12
N THR A 3 -28.13 0.67 7.80
CA THR A 3 -26.84 0.61 7.09
C THR A 3 -25.83 1.48 7.85
N THR A 4 -24.72 0.88 8.29
CA THR A 4 -23.64 1.54 9.05
C THR A 4 -23.11 2.79 8.34
N ILE A 5 -23.24 2.85 7.01
CA ILE A 5 -22.94 4.02 6.19
C ILE A 5 -24.23 4.80 5.92
N SER A 6 -24.64 5.64 6.88
CA SER A 6 -25.71 6.62 6.65
C SER A 6 -25.25 7.68 5.64
N THR A 7 -26.09 7.97 4.64
CA THR A 7 -25.88 9.03 3.64
C THR A 7 -25.48 10.37 4.25
N LYS A 8 -25.86 10.67 5.50
CA LYS A 8 -25.53 11.94 6.17
C LYS A 8 -24.06 12.04 6.61
N ASP A 9 -23.56 11.04 7.34
CA ASP A 9 -22.15 11.01 7.78
C ASP A 9 -21.20 10.90 6.58
N TYR A 10 -21.65 10.15 5.59
CA TYR A 10 -21.07 10.06 4.25
C TYR A 10 -20.98 11.43 3.53
N LEU A 11 -22.05 12.25 3.51
CA LEU A 11 -22.04 13.56 2.87
C LEU A 11 -21.13 14.56 3.62
N LEU A 12 -21.05 14.44 4.94
CA LEU A 12 -20.15 15.24 5.78
C LEU A 12 -18.68 14.90 5.54
N ASP A 13 -18.32 13.62 5.40
CA ASP A 13 -16.94 13.23 5.07
C ASP A 13 -16.56 13.66 3.65
N LYS A 14 -17.46 13.49 2.67
CA LYS A 14 -17.29 14.00 1.30
C LYS A 14 -17.11 15.52 1.28
N ALA A 15 -17.91 16.26 2.04
CA ALA A 15 -17.77 17.71 2.18
C ALA A 15 -16.43 18.07 2.83
N LYS A 16 -16.01 17.40 3.90
CA LYS A 16 -14.70 17.62 4.54
C LYS A 16 -13.54 17.38 3.57
N ARG A 17 -13.54 16.28 2.80
CA ARG A 17 -12.49 15.99 1.80
C ARG A 17 -12.47 17.01 0.66
N ARG A 18 -13.64 17.41 0.16
CA ARG A 18 -13.77 18.37 -0.94
C ARG A 18 -13.45 19.81 -0.52
N LEU A 19 -13.72 20.17 0.74
CA LEU A 19 -13.53 21.52 1.28
C LEU A 19 -12.21 21.70 2.04
N THR A 20 -11.41 20.65 2.24
CA THR A 20 -10.05 20.77 2.80
C THR A 20 -9.06 20.92 1.64
N PRO A 21 -8.61 22.15 1.31
CA PRO A 21 -7.75 22.34 0.16
C PRO A 21 -6.39 21.71 0.45
N SER A 22 -5.93 20.84 -0.45
CA SER A 22 -4.58 20.27 -0.43
C SER A 22 -3.78 20.81 -1.62
N ILE A 23 -2.46 20.61 -1.59
CA ILE A 23 -1.60 20.87 -2.76
C ILE A 23 -1.99 20.04 -3.99
N THR A 24 -2.78 18.98 -3.83
CA THR A 24 -3.24 18.11 -4.93
C THR A 24 -4.60 18.52 -5.49
N ASN A 25 -5.47 19.16 -4.71
CA ASN A 25 -6.90 19.33 -5.03
C ASN A 25 -7.38 20.79 -5.08
N PHE A 26 -6.48 21.78 -4.94
CA PHE A 26 -6.85 23.19 -5.09
C PHE A 26 -7.30 23.52 -6.53
N PRO A 27 -8.31 24.38 -6.76
CA PRO A 27 -8.71 24.77 -8.11
C PRO A 27 -7.55 25.38 -8.92
N GLY A 28 -7.37 24.95 -10.18
CA GLY A 28 -6.30 25.43 -11.05
C GLY A 28 -4.98 24.65 -10.98
N MET A 29 -4.85 23.69 -10.05
CA MET A 29 -3.61 22.91 -9.90
C MET A 29 -3.21 22.11 -11.14
N SER A 30 -4.15 21.73 -12.01
CA SER A 30 -3.84 21.07 -13.29
C SER A 30 -3.08 21.99 -14.27
N VAL A 31 -3.31 23.31 -14.21
CA VAL A 31 -2.58 24.30 -15.02
C VAL A 31 -1.19 24.51 -14.42
N VAL A 32 -1.11 24.62 -13.09
CA VAL A 32 0.16 24.74 -12.35
C VAL A 32 1.07 23.55 -12.65
N GLU A 33 0.57 22.33 -12.50
CA GLU A 33 1.30 21.09 -12.81
C GLU A 33 1.83 21.07 -14.25
N LYS A 34 0.99 21.41 -15.25
CA LYS A 34 1.43 21.49 -16.65
C LYS A 34 2.51 22.53 -16.89
N GLN A 35 2.47 23.65 -16.17
CA GLN A 35 3.50 24.69 -16.25
C GLN A 35 4.80 24.20 -15.61
N LEU A 36 4.72 23.55 -14.45
CA LEU A 36 5.87 23.00 -13.73
C LEU A 36 6.58 21.91 -14.54
N LEU A 37 5.83 21.00 -15.19
CA LEU A 37 6.39 19.98 -16.10
C LEU A 37 7.15 20.57 -17.31
N LYS A 38 6.87 21.82 -17.68
CA LYS A 38 7.57 22.54 -18.76
C LYS A 38 8.71 23.43 -18.25
N THR A 39 8.85 23.56 -16.93
CA THR A 39 9.85 24.44 -16.33
C THR A 39 11.17 23.69 -16.19
N ASP A 40 12.21 24.21 -16.81
CA ASP A 40 13.59 23.74 -16.62
C ASP A 40 14.21 24.45 -15.42
N PHE A 41 14.21 23.80 -14.27
CA PHE A 41 14.86 24.30 -13.07
C PHE A 41 16.40 24.20 -13.18
N PRO A 42 17.15 25.13 -12.55
CA PRO A 42 18.60 25.09 -12.55
C PRO A 42 19.17 23.78 -12.02
N GLN A 43 19.88 23.06 -12.89
CA GLN A 43 20.46 21.77 -12.56
C GLN A 43 21.74 21.94 -11.72
N LYS A 44 21.96 21.01 -10.81
CA LYS A 44 23.19 20.87 -10.03
C LYS A 44 23.55 19.41 -9.83
N THR A 45 24.83 19.14 -9.64
CA THR A 45 25.31 17.81 -9.27
C THR A 45 25.27 17.67 -7.75
N MET A 46 24.64 16.61 -7.24
CA MET A 46 24.52 16.34 -5.80
C MET A 46 25.89 16.30 -5.13
N THR A 47 26.82 15.52 -5.70
CA THR A 47 28.20 15.36 -5.23
C THR A 47 29.07 14.90 -6.39
N ASN A 48 30.30 15.41 -6.44
CA ASN A 48 31.29 14.96 -7.42
C ASN A 48 31.88 13.60 -7.00
N PRO A 49 32.08 12.68 -7.96
CA PRO A 49 32.80 11.43 -7.72
C PRO A 49 34.22 11.65 -7.16
N PRO A 50 34.79 10.67 -6.44
CA PRO A 50 36.18 10.73 -6.01
C PRO A 50 37.15 10.93 -7.19
N PRO A 51 38.24 11.70 -7.03
CA PRO A 51 39.23 11.88 -8.10
C PRO A 51 39.78 10.54 -8.60
N GLY A 52 39.81 10.36 -9.92
CA GLY A 52 40.26 9.11 -10.56
C GLY A 52 39.19 8.01 -10.64
N SER A 53 37.95 8.29 -10.20
CA SER A 53 36.80 7.41 -10.43
C SER A 53 36.18 7.66 -11.81
N ASP A 54 35.78 6.59 -12.50
CA ASP A 54 35.01 6.65 -13.75
C ASP A 54 33.49 6.82 -13.52
N LEU A 55 33.07 6.93 -12.25
CA LEU A 55 31.66 7.10 -11.89
C LEU A 55 31.15 8.50 -12.24
N LYS A 56 29.84 8.61 -12.44
CA LYS A 56 29.16 9.89 -12.68
C LYS A 56 28.60 10.46 -11.39
N GLY A 57 28.59 11.79 -11.27
CA GLY A 57 27.79 12.46 -10.24
C GLY A 57 26.31 12.41 -10.61
N VAL A 58 25.43 12.32 -9.61
CA VAL A 58 23.98 12.38 -9.84
C VAL A 58 23.56 13.84 -9.99
N ALA A 59 22.98 14.19 -11.14
CA ALA A 59 22.43 15.51 -11.40
C ALA A 59 20.95 15.61 -10.97
N GLY A 60 20.51 16.82 -10.67
CA GLY A 60 19.09 17.14 -10.48
C GLY A 60 18.89 18.58 -10.03
N ASP A 61 17.75 18.89 -9.41
CA ASP A 61 17.41 20.27 -9.04
C ASP A 61 16.53 20.35 -7.78
N ALA A 62 16.29 21.58 -7.32
CA ALA A 62 15.54 21.87 -6.09
C ALA A 62 14.04 22.09 -6.28
N GLY A 63 13.56 22.22 -7.53
CA GLY A 63 12.17 22.52 -7.87
C GLY A 63 11.71 23.87 -7.29
N LEU A 64 10.45 23.95 -6.89
CA LEU A 64 9.91 25.12 -6.22
C LEU A 64 10.52 25.32 -4.81
N PRO A 65 10.65 26.57 -4.34
CA PRO A 65 11.07 26.83 -2.96
C PRO A 65 10.20 26.07 -1.95
N ILE A 66 10.84 25.44 -0.95
CA ILE A 66 10.22 24.68 0.15
C ILE A 66 9.56 23.36 -0.27
N VAL A 67 8.72 23.36 -1.31
CA VAL A 67 7.92 22.20 -1.72
C VAL A 67 8.55 21.34 -2.81
N GLY A 68 9.67 21.79 -3.40
CA GLY A 68 10.37 21.06 -4.46
C GLY A 68 9.44 20.63 -5.59
N HIS A 69 9.44 19.34 -5.90
CA HIS A 69 8.60 18.69 -6.92
C HIS A 69 7.37 17.97 -6.34
N MET A 70 6.93 18.31 -5.12
CA MET A 70 5.81 17.59 -4.47
C MET A 70 4.50 17.68 -5.26
N ILE A 71 4.26 18.76 -5.99
CA ILE A 71 3.00 18.95 -6.73
C ILE A 71 2.94 17.98 -7.90
N GLU A 72 4.00 17.94 -8.72
CA GLU A 72 4.16 17.06 -9.86
C GLU A 72 4.18 15.59 -9.42
N MET A 73 4.86 15.31 -8.32
CA MET A 73 4.92 13.96 -7.75
C MET A 73 3.54 13.47 -7.27
N PHE A 74 2.81 14.27 -6.48
CA PHE A 74 1.56 13.80 -5.87
C PHE A 74 0.39 13.79 -6.85
N ARG A 75 0.41 14.65 -7.87
CA ARG A 75 -0.64 14.71 -8.90
C ARG A 75 -0.34 13.81 -10.09
N GLY A 76 0.90 13.79 -10.57
CA GLY A 76 1.33 12.99 -11.71
C GLY A 76 1.76 11.57 -11.34
N GLY A 77 2.19 11.34 -10.10
CA GLY A 77 2.57 10.00 -9.60
C GLY A 77 3.56 9.29 -10.53
N PRO A 78 3.26 8.05 -10.97
CA PRO A 78 4.08 7.32 -11.92
C PRO A 78 4.36 8.04 -13.24
N ASP A 79 3.46 8.90 -13.73
CA ASP A 79 3.65 9.59 -15.01
C ASP A 79 4.70 10.69 -14.91
N TYR A 80 4.77 11.37 -13.77
CA TYR A 80 5.85 12.33 -13.48
C TYR A 80 7.20 11.62 -13.38
N LEU A 81 7.25 10.48 -12.68
CA LEU A 81 8.48 9.69 -12.57
C LEU A 81 8.95 9.18 -13.94
N LEU A 82 8.01 8.76 -14.80
CA LEU A 82 8.31 8.36 -16.17
C LEU A 82 8.85 9.53 -17.00
N HIS A 83 8.32 10.74 -16.80
CA HIS A 83 8.85 11.96 -17.41
C HIS A 83 10.31 12.22 -16.96
N ILE A 84 10.59 12.13 -15.67
CA ILE A 84 11.95 12.27 -15.12
C ILE A 84 12.89 11.20 -15.68
N TYR A 85 12.46 9.93 -15.71
CA TYR A 85 13.23 8.81 -16.24
C TYR A 85 13.63 9.04 -17.71
N ARG A 86 12.66 9.45 -18.55
CA ARG A 86 12.89 9.71 -19.97
C ARG A 86 13.78 10.91 -20.22
N LYS A 87 13.70 11.93 -19.37
CA LYS A 87 14.44 13.19 -19.54
C LYS A 87 15.87 13.12 -19.00
N TYR A 88 16.06 12.53 -17.83
CA TYR A 88 17.32 12.59 -17.09
C TYR A 88 17.98 11.22 -16.88
N GLY A 89 17.27 10.13 -17.18
CA GLY A 89 17.76 8.76 -17.02
C GLY A 89 17.43 8.14 -15.67
N PRO A 90 18.14 7.07 -15.27
CA PRO A 90 17.74 6.19 -14.18
C PRO A 90 17.99 6.78 -12.77
N LEU A 91 18.78 7.84 -12.65
CA LEU A 91 19.05 8.49 -11.36
C LEU A 91 18.85 10.00 -11.46
N TYR A 92 18.07 10.55 -10.54
CA TYR A 92 17.79 11.98 -10.46
C TYR A 92 17.84 12.49 -9.03
N TYR A 93 18.58 13.58 -8.77
CA TYR A 93 18.66 14.16 -7.44
C TYR A 93 17.53 15.17 -7.19
N ALA A 94 16.61 14.83 -6.30
CA ALA A 94 15.59 15.75 -5.81
C ALA A 94 16.12 16.53 -4.60
N ASP A 95 16.58 17.76 -4.83
CA ASP A 95 17.17 18.64 -3.81
C ASP A 95 16.10 19.36 -2.97
N SER A 96 15.24 18.59 -2.30
CA SER A 96 14.20 19.15 -1.44
C SER A 96 14.77 19.51 -0.06
N PRO A 97 14.40 20.67 0.52
CA PRO A 97 14.75 21.00 1.90
C PRO A 97 14.03 20.11 2.93
N VAL A 98 12.96 19.44 2.54
CA VAL A 98 12.18 18.55 3.43
C VAL A 98 12.76 17.15 3.48
N LEU A 99 13.17 16.62 2.32
CA LEU A 99 13.79 15.31 2.21
C LEU A 99 14.64 15.23 0.94
N PRO A 100 15.92 15.60 0.99
CA PRO A 100 16.80 15.44 -0.16
C PRO A 100 17.04 13.95 -0.41
N ALA A 101 16.87 13.53 -1.67
CA ALA A 101 17.00 12.13 -2.05
C ALA A 101 17.36 11.94 -3.53
N VAL A 102 18.04 10.83 -3.82
CA VAL A 102 18.22 10.33 -5.18
C VAL A 102 17.05 9.44 -5.54
N THR A 103 16.31 9.83 -6.58
CA THR A 103 15.26 9.03 -7.20
C THR A 103 15.93 8.00 -8.11
N ALA A 104 15.69 6.72 -7.85
CA ALA A 104 16.24 5.60 -8.58
C ALA A 104 15.13 4.90 -9.38
N LEU A 105 15.22 4.99 -10.70
CA LEU A 105 14.15 4.72 -11.65
C LEU A 105 14.53 3.59 -12.61
N GLY A 106 13.56 2.73 -12.89
CA GLY A 106 13.69 1.62 -13.81
C GLY A 106 13.95 0.27 -13.13
N PRO A 107 13.81 -0.83 -13.90
CA PRO A 107 13.95 -2.20 -13.41
C PRO A 107 15.34 -2.51 -12.86
N ASP A 108 16.41 -2.01 -13.49
CA ASP A 108 17.79 -2.28 -13.07
C ASP A 108 18.12 -1.59 -11.73
N ALA A 109 17.64 -0.36 -11.54
CA ALA A 109 17.78 0.37 -10.30
C ALA A 109 17.05 -0.36 -9.16
N ALA A 110 15.80 -0.78 -9.41
CA ALA A 110 15.02 -1.58 -8.46
C ALA A 110 15.74 -2.90 -8.14
N GLN A 111 16.30 -3.58 -9.14
CA GLN A 111 17.04 -4.82 -8.95
C GLN A 111 18.27 -4.65 -8.06
N ALA A 112 19.10 -3.64 -8.34
CA ALA A 112 20.30 -3.36 -7.56
C ALA A 112 19.93 -3.07 -6.08
N ILE A 113 18.94 -2.20 -5.87
CA ILE A 113 18.51 -1.77 -4.54
C ILE A 113 17.83 -2.89 -3.75
N TYR A 114 16.94 -3.67 -4.36
CA TYR A 114 16.24 -4.75 -3.65
C TYR A 114 17.10 -5.98 -3.43
N SER A 115 17.92 -6.37 -4.41
CA SER A 115 18.84 -7.49 -4.22
C SER A 115 19.90 -7.18 -3.17
N ASN A 116 20.34 -5.92 -3.08
CA ASN A 116 21.22 -5.38 -2.05
C ASN A 116 22.39 -6.32 -1.71
N ARG A 117 23.01 -6.93 -2.74
CA ARG A 117 23.96 -8.05 -2.57
C ARG A 117 25.12 -7.71 -1.63
N ASN A 118 25.58 -6.45 -1.68
CA ASN A 118 26.70 -5.95 -0.89
C ASN A 118 26.27 -5.32 0.45
N LYS A 119 24.96 -5.33 0.78
CA LYS A 119 24.39 -4.64 1.95
C LYS A 119 24.75 -3.14 1.97
N ASP A 120 24.67 -2.49 0.81
CA ASP A 120 25.00 -1.07 0.64
C ASP A 120 23.85 -0.14 1.06
N PHE A 121 22.62 -0.66 1.10
CA PHE A 121 21.40 0.07 1.43
C PHE A 121 20.76 -0.45 2.72
N ASN A 122 20.28 0.46 3.58
CA ASN A 122 19.51 0.16 4.79
C ASN A 122 18.13 0.86 4.78
N GLN A 123 17.30 0.68 5.81
CA GLN A 123 15.95 1.22 5.91
C GLN A 123 15.88 2.64 6.54
N GLN A 124 17.01 3.28 6.86
CA GLN A 124 17.03 4.59 7.53
C GLN A 124 16.37 5.70 6.71
N GLY A 125 16.26 5.55 5.38
CA GLY A 125 15.53 6.48 4.52
C GLY A 125 14.04 6.66 4.90
N TRP A 126 13.44 5.71 5.62
CA TRP A 126 12.07 5.81 6.12
C TRP A 126 11.92 6.61 7.41
N VAL A 127 12.99 6.75 8.20
CA VAL A 127 12.94 7.35 9.54
C VAL A 127 12.39 8.78 9.53
N PRO A 128 12.78 9.67 8.59
CA PRO A 128 12.22 11.02 8.49
C PRO A 128 10.73 11.07 8.12
N VAL A 129 10.17 9.98 7.58
CA VAL A 129 8.79 9.94 7.09
C VAL A 129 7.87 9.27 8.10
N ILE A 130 8.26 8.12 8.63
CA ILE A 130 7.39 7.28 9.46
C ILE A 130 8.04 6.76 10.75
N GLY A 131 9.33 7.03 10.95
CA GLY A 131 10.16 6.40 12.00
C GLY A 131 9.53 6.43 13.40
N PRO A 132 9.11 7.59 13.93
CA PRO A 132 8.53 7.67 15.28
C PRO A 132 7.22 6.89 15.45
N PHE A 133 6.49 6.65 14.37
CA PHE A 133 5.18 6.00 14.40
C PHE A 133 5.28 4.49 14.33
N PHE A 134 6.26 3.94 13.62
CA PHE A 134 6.39 2.50 13.39
C PHE A 134 7.77 1.96 13.79
N HIS A 135 8.37 2.58 14.80
CA HIS A 135 9.65 2.16 15.35
C HIS A 135 9.64 0.67 15.69
N ARG A 136 10.76 -0.02 15.45
CA ARG A 136 10.89 -1.49 15.55
C ARG A 136 9.96 -2.33 14.67
N GLY A 137 9.06 -1.72 13.89
CA GLY A 137 8.29 -2.43 12.87
C GLY A 137 9.23 -3.07 11.85
N LEU A 138 8.89 -4.27 11.38
CA LEU A 138 9.77 -5.10 10.55
C LEU A 138 10.37 -4.37 9.35
N MET A 139 9.63 -3.43 8.73
CA MET A 139 10.12 -2.63 7.60
C MET A 139 11.27 -1.67 7.94
N LEU A 140 11.41 -1.26 9.21
CA LEU A 140 12.43 -0.32 9.68
C LEU A 140 13.65 -1.01 10.29
N LEU A 141 13.63 -2.34 10.43
CA LEU A 141 14.76 -3.12 10.89
C LEU A 141 15.72 -3.40 9.74
N ASP A 142 16.99 -3.64 10.05
CA ASP A 142 18.03 -3.91 9.05
C ASP A 142 18.85 -5.15 9.41
N PHE A 143 19.46 -5.74 8.37
CA PHE A 143 20.49 -6.80 8.48
C PHE A 143 20.12 -7.95 9.43
N GLU A 144 20.94 -8.22 10.45
CA GLU A 144 20.79 -9.36 11.37
C GLU A 144 19.54 -9.25 12.23
N GLU A 145 19.25 -8.05 12.78
CA GLU A 145 18.02 -7.81 13.56
C GLU A 145 16.79 -8.04 12.68
N HIS A 146 16.78 -7.49 11.46
CA HIS A 146 15.70 -7.77 10.52
C HIS A 146 15.56 -9.26 10.20
N MET A 147 16.68 -9.97 9.97
CA MET A 147 16.64 -11.41 9.68
C MET A 147 16.06 -12.22 10.85
N PHE A 148 16.46 -11.90 12.08
CA PHE A 148 15.91 -12.50 13.29
C PHE A 148 14.40 -12.28 13.38
N HIS A 149 13.95 -11.02 13.31
CA HIS A 149 12.53 -10.71 13.41
C HIS A 149 11.74 -11.29 12.23
N ARG A 150 12.31 -11.30 11.02
CA ARG A 150 11.63 -11.81 9.84
C ARG A 150 11.38 -13.32 9.93
N ARG A 151 12.35 -14.11 10.40
CA ARG A 151 12.20 -15.57 10.52
C ARG A 151 11.03 -15.93 11.44
N ILE A 152 11.02 -15.37 12.65
CA ILE A 152 9.93 -15.58 13.61
C ILE A 152 8.60 -15.08 13.01
N MET A 153 8.58 -13.91 12.38
CA MET A 153 7.35 -13.36 11.80
C MET A 153 6.80 -14.22 10.67
N GLN A 154 7.64 -14.85 9.85
CA GLN A 154 7.20 -15.70 8.74
C GLN A 154 6.42 -16.93 9.20
N GLU A 155 6.73 -17.47 10.38
CA GLU A 155 5.98 -18.58 10.99
C GLU A 155 4.52 -18.22 11.32
N ALA A 156 4.21 -16.93 11.47
CA ALA A 156 2.83 -16.48 11.62
C ALA A 156 2.04 -16.44 10.29
N PHE A 157 2.72 -16.55 9.14
CA PHE A 157 2.12 -16.47 7.80
C PHE A 157 2.24 -17.78 6.99
N VAL A 158 2.60 -18.88 7.64
CA VAL A 158 2.60 -20.21 6.99
C VAL A 158 1.16 -20.68 6.71
N ARG A 159 1.00 -21.58 5.74
CA ARG A 159 -0.33 -22.04 5.26
C ARG A 159 -1.24 -22.49 6.40
N SER A 160 -0.74 -23.23 7.38
CA SER A 160 -1.54 -23.73 8.51
C SER A 160 -2.12 -22.61 9.39
N ARG A 161 -1.44 -21.46 9.50
CA ARG A 161 -1.96 -20.27 10.19
C ARG A 161 -2.95 -19.50 9.32
N LEU A 162 -2.64 -19.39 8.03
CA LEU A 162 -3.52 -18.70 7.06
C LEU A 162 -4.91 -19.31 6.98
N VAL A 163 -5.07 -20.62 7.21
CA VAL A 163 -6.40 -21.26 7.24
C VAL A 163 -7.31 -20.61 8.30
N GLY A 164 -6.81 -20.41 9.52
CA GLY A 164 -7.59 -19.79 10.59
C GLY A 164 -7.90 -18.32 10.31
N TYR A 165 -6.96 -17.57 9.70
CA TYR A 165 -7.23 -16.20 9.29
C TYR A 165 -8.26 -16.13 8.17
N GLN A 166 -8.24 -17.07 7.23
CA GLN A 166 -9.15 -17.11 6.10
C GLN A 166 -10.60 -17.32 6.57
N GLU A 167 -10.85 -18.20 7.54
CA GLU A 167 -12.18 -18.39 8.13
C GLU A 167 -12.71 -17.08 8.76
N GLN A 168 -11.84 -16.35 9.44
CA GLN A 168 -12.16 -15.06 10.05
C GLN A 168 -12.47 -13.99 8.99
N VAL A 169 -11.64 -13.89 7.95
CA VAL A 169 -11.87 -12.98 6.81
C VAL A 169 -13.22 -13.28 6.16
N ASP A 170 -13.50 -14.55 5.82
CA ASP A 170 -14.74 -14.93 5.15
C ASP A 170 -15.97 -14.60 6.00
N LYS A 171 -15.88 -14.80 7.33
CA LYS A 171 -16.94 -14.43 8.28
C LYS A 171 -17.25 -12.93 8.23
N VAL A 172 -16.24 -12.06 8.36
CA VAL A 172 -16.43 -10.59 8.33
C VAL A 172 -16.99 -10.15 6.98
N VAL A 173 -16.34 -10.58 5.90
CA VAL A 173 -16.70 -10.18 4.53
C VAL A 173 -18.14 -10.58 4.22
N SER A 174 -18.51 -11.82 4.54
CA SER A 174 -19.87 -12.33 4.31
C SER A 174 -20.90 -11.53 5.10
N GLN A 175 -20.63 -11.17 6.35
CA GLN A 175 -21.54 -10.37 7.18
C GLN A 175 -21.75 -8.95 6.64
N VAL A 176 -20.66 -8.24 6.31
CA VAL A 176 -20.72 -6.84 5.85
C VAL A 176 -21.35 -6.73 4.47
N ILE A 177 -20.89 -7.55 3.50
CA ILE A 177 -21.44 -7.54 2.13
C ILE A 177 -22.92 -7.97 2.12
N ALA A 178 -23.33 -8.84 3.04
CA ALA A 178 -24.72 -9.25 3.20
C ALA A 178 -25.64 -8.10 3.66
N ASN A 179 -25.18 -7.18 4.51
CA ASN A 179 -26.10 -6.36 5.30
C ASN A 179 -25.90 -4.84 5.22
N ASP A 180 -24.73 -4.35 4.78
CA ASP A 180 -24.34 -2.97 5.11
C ASP A 180 -24.23 -2.02 3.92
N TRP A 181 -24.19 -2.54 2.69
CA TRP A 181 -23.95 -1.72 1.49
C TRP A 181 -25.23 -1.35 0.75
N VAL A 182 -25.31 -0.08 0.35
CA VAL A 182 -26.46 0.49 -0.37
C VAL A 182 -26.46 0.01 -1.82
N THR A 183 -27.58 -0.53 -2.26
CA THR A 183 -27.79 -1.03 -3.63
C THR A 183 -28.50 0.01 -4.50
N ASP A 184 -28.34 -0.10 -5.82
CA ASP A 184 -29.06 0.69 -6.83
C ASP A 184 -28.92 2.23 -6.71
N ASP A 185 -27.95 2.72 -5.94
CA ASP A 185 -27.69 4.16 -5.74
C ASP A 185 -26.32 4.57 -6.35
N PRO A 186 -26.29 5.41 -7.40
CA PRO A 186 -25.05 5.89 -8.00
C PRO A 186 -24.23 6.82 -7.11
N ARG A 187 -24.73 7.19 -5.94
CA ARG A 187 -24.00 7.97 -4.93
C ARG A 187 -23.16 7.07 -4.02
N PHE A 188 -23.35 5.75 -4.02
CA PHE A 188 -22.54 4.86 -3.18
C PHE A 188 -21.03 5.00 -3.50
N LEU A 189 -20.21 5.22 -2.47
CA LEU A 189 -18.75 5.30 -2.62
C LEU A 189 -18.12 4.01 -2.17
N MET A 190 -17.46 3.33 -3.10
CA MET A 190 -16.81 2.07 -2.87
C MET A 190 -15.60 2.22 -1.95
N TYR A 191 -14.76 3.26 -2.15
CA TYR A 191 -13.50 3.35 -1.40
C TYR A 191 -13.68 3.51 0.12
N PRO A 192 -14.54 4.42 0.64
CA PRO A 192 -14.81 4.50 2.07
C PRO A 192 -15.42 3.20 2.63
N ALA A 193 -16.36 2.57 1.91
CA ALA A 193 -16.97 1.32 2.35
C ALA A 193 -15.95 0.16 2.42
N MET A 194 -15.08 0.07 1.42
CA MET A 194 -13.98 -0.89 1.39
C MET A 194 -13.01 -0.65 2.54
N LYS A 195 -12.71 0.62 2.82
CA LYS A 195 -11.82 1.00 3.92
C LYS A 195 -12.34 0.53 5.28
N GLU A 196 -13.63 0.72 5.55
CA GLU A 196 -14.22 0.24 6.80
C GLU A 196 -14.21 -1.31 6.85
N LEU A 197 -14.56 -1.98 5.75
CA LEU A 197 -14.51 -3.45 5.67
C LEU A 197 -13.10 -3.99 5.98
N THR A 198 -12.05 -3.42 5.41
CA THR A 198 -10.68 -3.87 5.69
C THR A 198 -10.24 -3.53 7.12
N LEU A 199 -10.75 -2.46 7.75
CA LEU A 199 -10.53 -2.20 9.18
C LEU A 199 -11.21 -3.26 10.05
N ASP A 200 -12.42 -3.69 9.71
CA ASP A 200 -13.13 -4.74 10.43
C ASP A 200 -12.42 -6.09 10.29
N ILE A 201 -11.93 -6.42 9.09
CA ILE A 201 -11.11 -7.61 8.86
C ILE A 201 -9.83 -7.55 9.70
N ALA A 202 -9.10 -6.43 9.65
CA ALA A 202 -7.89 -6.25 10.46
C ALA A 202 -8.21 -6.35 11.96
N SER A 203 -9.35 -5.86 12.41
CA SER A 203 -9.77 -5.94 13.81
C SER A 203 -10.03 -7.37 14.26
N MET A 204 -10.70 -8.18 13.45
CA MET A 204 -10.89 -9.59 13.77
C MET A 204 -9.57 -10.35 13.68
N VAL A 205 -8.89 -10.29 12.53
CA VAL A 205 -7.72 -11.13 12.24
C VAL A 205 -6.52 -10.77 13.11
N PHE A 206 -6.28 -9.48 13.35
CA PHE A 206 -5.10 -9.05 14.10
C PHE A 206 -5.37 -8.86 15.58
N MET A 207 -6.55 -8.38 15.95
CA MET A 207 -6.83 -8.02 17.34
C MET A 207 -7.72 -9.04 18.06
N GLY A 208 -8.28 -10.03 17.33
CA GLY A 208 -9.20 -11.03 17.89
C GLY A 208 -10.49 -10.42 18.42
N HIS A 209 -10.89 -9.25 17.92
CA HIS A 209 -12.16 -8.60 18.27
C HIS A 209 -13.25 -9.08 17.33
N GLU A 210 -14.31 -9.65 17.90
CA GLU A 210 -15.46 -10.07 17.10
C GLU A 210 -16.26 -8.85 16.62
N PRO A 211 -16.82 -8.86 15.40
CA PRO A 211 -17.60 -7.75 14.88
C PRO A 211 -18.79 -7.46 15.79
N GLY A 212 -19.00 -6.18 16.10
CA GLY A 212 -20.04 -5.75 17.03
C GLY A 212 -19.71 -5.92 18.52
N THR A 213 -18.51 -6.40 18.87
CA THR A 213 -18.02 -6.37 20.26
C THR A 213 -17.25 -5.08 20.53
N ASP A 214 -17.62 -4.37 21.61
CA ASP A 214 -17.06 -3.07 22.04
C ASP A 214 -16.77 -2.08 20.88
N HIS A 215 -17.85 -1.65 20.21
CA HIS A 215 -17.79 -0.72 19.09
C HIS A 215 -17.02 0.56 19.43
N GLU A 216 -17.10 1.04 20.68
CA GLU A 216 -16.39 2.25 21.12
C GLU A 216 -14.87 2.03 21.12
N LEU A 217 -14.41 0.92 21.70
CA LEU A 217 -12.98 0.57 21.72
C LEU A 217 -12.43 0.36 20.31
N VAL A 218 -13.11 -0.44 19.48
CA VAL A 218 -12.68 -0.72 18.10
C VAL A 218 -12.61 0.57 17.29
N THR A 219 -13.63 1.44 17.39
CA THR A 219 -13.63 2.75 16.73
C THR A 219 -12.49 3.63 17.22
N LYS A 220 -12.20 3.64 18.52
CA LYS A 220 -11.10 4.40 19.12
C LYS A 220 -9.74 3.93 18.60
N VAL A 221 -9.50 2.62 18.54
CA VAL A 221 -8.27 2.02 18.02
C VAL A 221 -8.11 2.29 16.52
N ASN A 222 -9.16 2.10 15.73
CA ASN A 222 -9.15 2.37 14.28
C ASN A 222 -8.88 3.85 13.96
N ASN A 223 -9.43 4.77 14.76
CA ASN A 223 -9.16 6.20 14.63
C ASN A 223 -7.71 6.56 15.00
N ALA A 224 -7.18 5.97 16.09
CA ALA A 224 -5.78 6.13 16.47
C ALA A 224 -4.86 5.64 15.35
N PHE A 225 -5.13 4.44 14.83
CA PHE A 225 -4.42 3.86 13.69
C PHE A 225 -4.42 4.77 12.46
N THR A 226 -5.60 5.21 12.00
CA THR A 226 -5.70 6.13 10.86
C THR A 226 -4.94 7.43 11.11
N THR A 227 -4.94 7.94 12.34
CA THR A 227 -4.21 9.17 12.72
C THR A 227 -2.70 8.95 12.68
N THR A 228 -2.21 7.82 13.19
CA THR A 228 -0.80 7.43 13.16
C THR A 228 -0.28 7.30 11.73
N THR A 229 -1.00 6.58 10.85
CA THR A 229 -0.59 6.39 9.45
C THR A 229 -0.58 7.70 8.66
N ARG A 230 -1.62 8.53 8.82
CA ARG A 230 -1.71 9.82 8.13
C ARG A 230 -0.67 10.85 8.62
N ALA A 231 -0.08 10.64 9.79
CA ALA A 231 0.90 11.57 10.34
C ALA A 231 2.21 11.63 9.54
N GLY A 232 2.53 10.59 8.76
CA GLY A 232 3.68 10.60 7.85
C GLY A 232 3.62 11.69 6.77
N ASN A 233 2.41 12.16 6.43
CA ASN A 233 2.18 13.23 5.46
C ASN A 233 2.29 14.64 6.08
N ALA A 234 2.71 14.77 7.34
CA ALA A 234 2.84 16.07 7.99
C ALA A 234 3.95 16.92 7.33
N ILE A 235 3.60 18.18 7.02
CA ILE A 235 4.57 19.21 6.60
C ILE A 235 5.45 19.62 7.80
N ILE A 236 4.82 19.88 8.96
CA ILE A 236 5.52 20.18 10.21
C ILE A 236 5.81 18.87 10.93
N ARG A 237 7.02 18.33 10.75
CA ARG A 237 7.50 17.08 11.37
C ARG A 237 8.15 17.30 12.73
N LYS A 238 7.47 18.05 13.60
CA LYS A 238 7.90 18.32 14.98
C LYS A 238 6.79 17.94 15.96
N PRO A 239 7.14 17.45 17.16
CA PRO A 239 6.18 16.97 18.16
C PRO A 239 5.47 18.11 18.91
N VAL A 240 4.98 19.12 18.19
CA VAL A 240 4.38 20.33 18.76
C VAL A 240 2.84 20.29 18.61
N PRO A 241 2.06 20.41 19.69
CA PRO A 241 0.61 20.51 19.60
C PRO A 241 0.17 21.77 18.83
N PRO A 242 -0.97 21.75 18.10
CA PRO A 242 -1.85 20.62 17.81
C PRO A 242 -1.55 19.99 16.43
N PHE A 243 -0.32 20.08 15.93
CA PHE A 243 0.01 19.70 14.57
C PHE A 243 -0.11 18.19 14.30
N THR A 244 -0.22 17.83 13.02
CA THR A 244 -0.45 16.45 12.56
C THR A 244 0.59 15.45 13.07
N TRP A 245 1.88 15.82 13.11
CA TRP A 245 2.94 14.96 13.64
C TRP A 245 2.74 14.63 15.12
N TRP A 246 2.44 15.65 15.94
CA TRP A 246 2.13 15.47 17.36
C TRP A 246 0.91 14.57 17.59
N ARG A 247 -0.18 14.78 16.83
CA ARG A 247 -1.38 13.93 16.89
C ARG A 247 -1.06 12.47 16.56
N GLY A 248 -0.22 12.22 15.56
CA GLY A 248 0.24 10.88 15.21
C GLY A 248 0.98 10.18 16.33
N MET A 249 1.81 10.91 17.09
CA MET A 249 2.53 10.34 18.23
C MET A 249 1.59 10.03 19.41
N GLN A 250 0.61 10.89 19.69
CA GLN A 250 -0.40 10.59 20.73
C GLN A 250 -1.24 9.37 20.36
N ALA A 251 -1.63 9.27 19.09
CA ALA A 251 -2.32 8.11 18.58
C ALA A 251 -1.44 6.84 18.65
N ARG A 252 -0.15 6.94 18.34
CA ARG A 252 0.79 5.83 18.48
C ARG A 252 0.88 5.33 19.92
N LYS A 253 0.91 6.24 20.90
CA LYS A 253 0.92 5.90 22.33
C LYS A 253 -0.34 5.13 22.75
N LEU A 254 -1.51 5.55 22.27
CA LEU A 254 -2.77 4.84 22.52
C LEU A 254 -2.72 3.41 21.99
N LEU A 255 -2.20 3.21 20.77
CA LEU A 255 -2.03 1.87 20.19
C LEU A 255 -1.06 1.01 21.02
N GLU A 256 0.02 1.62 21.51
CA GLU A 256 1.00 1.00 22.42
C GLU A 256 0.32 0.47 23.68
N GLU A 257 -0.43 1.32 24.39
CA GLU A 257 -1.15 0.98 25.61
C GLU A 257 -2.16 -0.16 25.36
N TYR A 258 -2.90 -0.06 24.26
CA TYR A 258 -3.87 -1.07 23.85
C TYR A 258 -3.20 -2.43 23.58
N PHE A 259 -2.17 -2.48 22.74
CA PHE A 259 -1.52 -3.75 22.41
C PHE A 259 -0.76 -4.33 23.59
N GLN A 260 -0.21 -3.51 24.50
CA GLN A 260 0.38 -3.99 25.75
C GLN A 260 -0.63 -4.72 26.64
N GLU A 261 -1.85 -4.19 26.76
CA GLU A 261 -2.94 -4.88 27.46
C GLU A 261 -3.33 -6.17 26.73
N ARG A 262 -3.51 -6.10 25.42
CA ARG A 262 -3.91 -7.26 24.61
C ARG A 262 -2.88 -8.40 24.62
N VAL A 263 -1.58 -8.09 24.60
CA VAL A 263 -0.50 -9.08 24.74
C VAL A 263 -0.59 -9.78 26.09
N ARG A 264 -0.71 -9.01 27.19
CA ARG A 264 -0.86 -9.57 28.54
C ARG A 264 -2.08 -10.49 28.65
N GLU A 265 -3.18 -10.14 28.00
CA GLU A 265 -4.38 -10.97 27.98
C GLU A 265 -4.24 -12.26 27.19
N ARG A 266 -3.47 -12.29 26.09
CA ARG A 266 -3.38 -13.43 25.17
C ARG A 266 -2.19 -14.35 25.44
N ARG A 267 -1.17 -13.88 26.15
CA ARG A 267 -0.01 -14.70 26.52
C ARG A 267 -0.47 -15.96 27.27
N GLY A 268 -0.07 -17.13 26.77
CA GLY A 268 -0.45 -18.42 27.36
C GLY A 268 -1.90 -18.85 27.15
N LYS A 269 -2.67 -18.15 26.30
CA LYS A 269 -4.02 -18.56 25.89
C LYS A 269 -4.00 -19.09 24.46
N ASP A 270 -4.97 -19.95 24.15
CA ASP A 270 -5.22 -20.44 22.81
C ASP A 270 -6.05 -19.43 21.99
N GLY A 271 -5.82 -19.39 20.69
CA GLY A 271 -6.51 -18.52 19.75
C GLY A 271 -5.90 -18.59 18.36
N SER A 272 -6.71 -18.27 17.35
CA SER A 272 -6.30 -18.29 15.95
C SER A 272 -6.12 -16.91 15.35
N ASP A 273 -6.28 -15.82 16.11
CA ASP A 273 -5.93 -14.46 15.69
C ASP A 273 -4.41 -14.25 15.66
N LEU A 274 -3.92 -13.33 14.83
CA LEU A 274 -2.50 -13.09 14.61
C LEU A 274 -1.76 -12.66 15.88
N LEU A 275 -2.38 -11.85 16.74
CA LEU A 275 -1.76 -11.47 18.01
C LEU A 275 -1.53 -12.70 18.88
N THR A 276 -2.54 -13.56 19.05
CA THR A 276 -2.40 -14.80 19.82
C THR A 276 -1.34 -15.72 19.20
N VAL A 277 -1.33 -15.84 17.87
CA VAL A 277 -0.29 -16.59 17.16
C VAL A 277 1.10 -16.04 17.46
N LEU A 278 1.32 -14.72 17.36
CA LEU A 278 2.62 -14.10 17.64
C LEU A 278 3.04 -14.22 19.11
N CYS A 279 2.10 -14.27 20.05
CA CYS A 279 2.40 -14.56 21.45
C CYS A 279 2.96 -15.98 21.67
N GLN A 280 2.74 -16.90 20.75
CA GLN A 280 3.15 -18.30 20.81
C GLN A 280 4.24 -18.67 19.79
N THR A 281 4.49 -17.82 18.79
CA THR A 281 5.36 -18.13 17.66
C THR A 281 6.82 -18.23 18.09
N GLU A 282 7.47 -19.29 17.64
CA GLU A 282 8.90 -19.53 17.77
C GLU A 282 9.47 -19.78 16.37
N ASP A 283 10.72 -19.40 16.12
CA ASP A 283 11.44 -19.88 14.93
C ASP A 283 11.99 -21.31 15.14
N GLU A 284 12.67 -21.85 14.13
CA GLU A 284 13.28 -23.18 14.16
C GLU A 284 14.31 -23.37 15.30
N ASP A 285 14.89 -22.27 15.80
CA ASP A 285 15.88 -22.26 16.88
C ASP A 285 15.23 -22.05 18.27
N GLY A 286 13.90 -21.94 18.34
CA GLY A 286 13.14 -21.69 19.58
C GLY A 286 13.14 -20.23 20.03
N ASN A 287 13.58 -19.29 19.18
CA ASN A 287 13.57 -17.87 19.50
C ASN A 287 12.16 -17.30 19.46
N LYS A 288 11.85 -16.40 20.39
CA LYS A 288 10.54 -15.76 20.49
C LYS A 288 10.66 -14.24 20.51
N PHE A 289 9.55 -13.59 20.17
CA PHE A 289 9.41 -12.16 20.39
C PHE A 289 9.24 -11.82 21.88
N SER A 290 9.87 -10.71 22.29
CA SER A 290 9.51 -10.02 23.51
C SER A 290 8.11 -9.41 23.39
N ASP A 291 7.47 -9.08 24.52
CA ASP A 291 6.16 -8.42 24.51
C ASP A 291 6.23 -7.07 23.76
N ASP A 292 7.31 -6.32 23.94
CA ASP A 292 7.53 -5.04 23.24
C ASP A 292 7.69 -5.24 21.73
N ASP A 293 8.32 -6.31 21.29
CA ASP A 293 8.43 -6.63 19.85
C ASP A 293 7.06 -6.98 19.26
N ILE A 294 6.24 -7.76 19.98
CA ILE A 294 4.88 -8.08 19.55
C ILE A 294 4.06 -6.79 19.41
N VAL A 295 4.08 -5.90 20.40
CA VAL A 295 3.36 -4.61 20.37
C VAL A 295 3.75 -3.79 19.13
N ASN A 296 5.05 -3.62 18.89
CA ASN A 296 5.55 -2.84 17.75
C ASN A 296 5.19 -3.48 16.41
N HIS A 297 5.31 -4.80 16.30
CA HIS A 297 4.96 -5.52 15.08
C HIS A 297 3.47 -5.49 14.81
N MET A 298 2.60 -5.63 15.80
CA MET A 298 1.15 -5.56 15.60
C MET A 298 0.72 -4.21 15.02
N ILE A 299 1.29 -3.12 15.53
CA ILE A 299 1.00 -1.77 15.06
C ILE A 299 1.47 -1.58 13.62
N PHE A 300 2.64 -2.13 13.28
CA PHE A 300 3.14 -2.14 11.91
C PHE A 300 2.30 -3.02 10.96
N LEU A 301 1.91 -4.23 11.38
CA LEU A 301 1.16 -5.17 10.56
C LEU A 301 -0.25 -4.66 10.25
N MET A 302 -0.90 -4.03 11.23
CA MET A 302 -2.18 -3.34 11.02
C MET A 302 -2.04 -2.23 9.97
N MET A 303 -0.90 -1.50 9.96
CA MET A 303 -0.58 -0.52 8.90
C MET A 303 -0.40 -1.18 7.54
N ALA A 304 0.35 -2.27 7.49
CA ALA A 304 0.74 -2.91 6.25
C ALA A 304 -0.45 -3.57 5.52
N ALA A 305 -1.34 -4.26 6.24
CA ALA A 305 -2.42 -5.03 5.60
C ALA A 305 -3.63 -4.16 5.21
N HIS A 306 -3.87 -3.08 5.94
CA HIS A 306 -5.12 -2.34 5.80
C HIS A 306 -5.24 -1.54 4.48
N ASP A 307 -4.37 -0.53 4.31
CA ASP A 307 -4.51 0.41 3.19
C ASP A 307 -4.13 -0.25 1.83
N THR A 308 -3.27 -1.28 1.86
CA THR A 308 -2.83 -1.98 0.64
C THR A 308 -3.92 -2.88 0.05
N SER A 309 -4.62 -3.65 0.89
CA SER A 309 -5.79 -4.44 0.49
C SER A 309 -6.95 -3.54 0.06
N THR A 310 -7.19 -2.42 0.77
CA THR A 310 -8.21 -1.42 0.40
C THR A 310 -7.98 -0.91 -1.03
N SER A 311 -6.74 -0.47 -1.32
CA SER A 311 -6.37 0.10 -2.62
C SER A 311 -6.51 -0.94 -3.74
N THR A 312 -6.06 -2.17 -3.49
CA THR A 312 -6.14 -3.29 -4.44
C THR A 312 -7.59 -3.65 -4.77
N ALA A 313 -8.42 -3.94 -3.75
CA ALA A 313 -9.82 -4.32 -3.94
C ALA A 313 -10.63 -3.22 -4.63
N THR A 314 -10.44 -1.96 -4.20
CA THR A 314 -11.08 -0.78 -4.82
C THR A 314 -10.71 -0.66 -6.30
N THR A 315 -9.42 -0.83 -6.64
CA THR A 315 -8.95 -0.76 -8.03
C THR A 315 -9.53 -1.89 -8.88
N MET A 316 -9.54 -3.13 -8.37
CA MET A 316 -10.16 -4.27 -9.05
C MET A 316 -11.64 -4.02 -9.32
N ILE A 317 -12.40 -3.52 -8.34
CA ILE A 317 -13.83 -3.23 -8.48
C ILE A 317 -14.08 -2.20 -9.59
N TYR A 318 -13.29 -1.12 -9.65
CA TYR A 318 -13.41 -0.13 -10.71
C TYR A 318 -13.17 -0.75 -12.10
N HIS A 319 -12.11 -1.57 -12.25
CA HIS A 319 -11.83 -2.20 -13.52
C HIS A 319 -12.89 -3.23 -13.90
N LEU A 320 -13.36 -4.07 -12.97
CA LEU A 320 -14.45 -5.01 -13.22
C LEU A 320 -15.76 -4.31 -13.59
N ALA A 321 -16.08 -3.17 -12.97
CA ALA A 321 -17.26 -2.38 -13.34
C ALA A 321 -17.14 -1.76 -14.74
N LYS A 322 -15.91 -1.41 -15.16
CA LYS A 322 -15.60 -0.85 -16.48
C LYS A 322 -15.47 -1.91 -17.58
N HIS A 323 -15.11 -3.13 -17.22
CA HIS A 323 -14.82 -4.27 -18.09
C HIS A 323 -15.76 -5.45 -17.77
N PRO A 324 -17.04 -5.37 -18.18
CA PRO A 324 -18.05 -6.37 -17.87
C PRO A 324 -17.65 -7.79 -18.29
N GLU A 325 -16.89 -7.94 -19.36
CA GLU A 325 -16.38 -9.23 -19.85
C GLU A 325 -15.48 -9.94 -18.82
N TRP A 326 -14.66 -9.18 -18.10
CA TRP A 326 -13.82 -9.72 -17.03
C TRP A 326 -14.63 -9.97 -15.76
N GLN A 327 -15.62 -9.12 -15.50
CA GLN A 327 -16.55 -9.30 -14.38
C GLN A 327 -17.34 -10.60 -14.52
N ASP A 328 -17.86 -10.89 -15.71
CA ASP A 328 -18.63 -12.08 -15.99
C ASP A 328 -17.75 -13.33 -15.89
N ARG A 329 -16.52 -13.29 -16.42
CA ARG A 329 -15.56 -14.40 -16.27
C ARG A 329 -15.20 -14.70 -14.81
N CYS A 330 -14.91 -13.67 -14.00
CA CYS A 330 -14.62 -13.85 -12.57
C CYS A 330 -15.86 -14.31 -11.79
N ARG A 331 -17.06 -13.88 -12.20
CA ARG A 331 -18.33 -14.33 -11.63
C ARG A 331 -18.58 -15.80 -11.95
N ASP A 332 -18.36 -16.25 -13.18
CA ASP A 332 -18.53 -17.67 -13.55
C ASP A 332 -17.62 -18.61 -12.73
N GLU A 333 -16.39 -18.20 -12.41
CA GLU A 333 -15.53 -18.94 -11.46
C GLU A 333 -16.10 -18.94 -10.05
N SER A 334 -16.59 -17.80 -9.58
CA SER A 334 -17.18 -17.65 -8.25
C SER A 334 -18.48 -18.47 -8.11
N ASP A 335 -19.33 -18.47 -9.13
CA ASP A 335 -20.61 -19.19 -9.16
C ASP A 335 -20.39 -20.71 -9.14
N ARG A 336 -19.36 -21.21 -9.83
CA ARG A 336 -18.96 -22.62 -9.77
C ARG A 336 -18.45 -23.04 -8.40
N LEU A 337 -17.82 -22.12 -7.67
CA LEU A 337 -17.36 -22.36 -6.31
C LEU A 337 -18.53 -22.36 -5.30
N GLY A 338 -19.52 -21.50 -5.53
CA GLY A 338 -20.73 -21.39 -4.70
C GLY A 338 -20.51 -20.58 -3.42
N ASP A 339 -21.52 -20.59 -2.54
CA ASP A 339 -21.57 -19.74 -1.34
C ASP A 339 -21.07 -20.42 -0.06
N GLY A 340 -20.51 -21.63 -0.16
CA GLY A 340 -19.97 -22.36 0.99
C GLY A 340 -18.80 -21.64 1.68
N PRO A 341 -18.29 -22.18 2.80
CA PRO A 341 -17.09 -21.64 3.44
C PRO A 341 -15.91 -21.60 2.46
N LEU A 342 -15.21 -20.46 2.42
CA LEU A 342 -14.05 -20.29 1.55
C LEU A 342 -12.77 -20.72 2.25
N ASP A 343 -12.17 -21.83 1.80
CA ASP A 343 -10.83 -22.24 2.20
C ASP A 343 -9.76 -21.76 1.20
N ILE A 344 -8.49 -21.98 1.55
CA ILE A 344 -7.36 -21.58 0.72
C ILE A 344 -7.40 -22.27 -0.66
N ASP A 345 -7.69 -23.58 -0.70
CA ASP A 345 -7.74 -24.38 -1.92
C ASP A 345 -8.84 -23.87 -2.87
N SER A 346 -9.95 -23.37 -2.32
CA SER A 346 -11.04 -22.76 -3.05
C SER A 346 -10.64 -21.42 -3.66
N LEU A 347 -9.95 -20.57 -2.88
CA LEU A 347 -9.45 -19.30 -3.37
C LEU A 347 -8.38 -19.47 -4.45
N GLU A 348 -7.52 -20.48 -4.34
CA GLU A 348 -6.49 -20.79 -5.35
C GLU A 348 -7.10 -21.11 -6.74
N LYS A 349 -8.37 -21.57 -6.80
CA LYS A 349 -9.08 -21.86 -8.07
C LYS A 349 -9.62 -20.62 -8.79
N LEU A 350 -9.67 -19.46 -8.14
CA LEU A 350 -10.20 -18.23 -8.73
C LEU A 350 -9.10 -17.53 -9.56
N GLU A 351 -8.63 -18.19 -10.61
CA GLU A 351 -7.48 -17.77 -11.42
C GLU A 351 -7.75 -16.47 -12.20
N SER A 352 -8.99 -16.24 -12.65
CA SER A 352 -9.32 -14.98 -13.34
C SER A 352 -9.25 -13.79 -12.40
N LEU A 353 -9.55 -13.98 -11.11
CA LEU A 353 -9.32 -12.93 -10.11
C LEU A 353 -7.82 -12.64 -9.92
N ASP A 354 -6.93 -13.63 -10.04
CA ASP A 354 -5.47 -13.38 -9.97
C ASP A 354 -5.00 -12.53 -11.16
N LEU A 355 -5.49 -12.82 -12.37
CA LEU A 355 -5.18 -12.03 -13.56
C LEU A 355 -5.67 -10.57 -13.41
N VAL A 356 -6.92 -10.39 -12.99
CA VAL A 356 -7.52 -9.07 -12.75
C VAL A 356 -6.79 -8.32 -11.64
N MET A 357 -6.42 -9.01 -10.56
CA MET A 357 -5.66 -8.43 -9.44
C MET A 357 -4.31 -7.93 -9.90
N ASN A 358 -3.54 -8.77 -10.61
CA ASN A 358 -2.22 -8.39 -11.10
C ASN A 358 -2.27 -7.17 -12.03
N GLU A 359 -3.23 -7.13 -12.96
CA GLU A 359 -3.40 -5.99 -13.86
C GLU A 359 -3.89 -4.73 -13.14
N SER A 360 -4.76 -4.88 -12.15
CA SER A 360 -5.21 -3.77 -11.31
C SER A 360 -4.04 -3.16 -10.52
N ILE A 361 -3.23 -4.00 -9.88
CA ILE A 361 -2.02 -3.60 -9.15
C ILE A 361 -0.98 -2.97 -10.09
N ARG A 362 -0.84 -3.47 -11.33
CA ARG A 362 0.06 -2.88 -12.33
C ARG A 362 -0.34 -1.44 -12.65
N LEU A 363 -1.62 -1.19 -12.90
CA LEU A 363 -2.13 0.15 -13.21
C LEU A 363 -2.10 1.10 -12.02
N VAL A 364 -2.43 0.60 -10.82
CA VAL A 364 -2.48 1.34 -9.57
C VAL A 364 -1.82 0.52 -8.47
N THR A 365 -0.50 0.66 -8.36
CA THR A 365 0.29 -0.08 -7.36
C THR A 365 0.06 0.52 -5.97
N PRO A 366 -0.38 -0.26 -4.97
CA PRO A 366 -0.65 0.29 -3.64
C PRO A 366 0.58 0.94 -2.99
N VAL A 367 1.75 0.29 -3.10
CA VAL A 367 3.04 0.81 -2.62
C VAL A 367 3.94 1.10 -3.82
N GLN A 368 4.03 2.37 -4.19
CA GLN A 368 4.70 2.84 -5.40
C GLN A 368 6.22 2.93 -5.27
N TRP A 369 6.73 3.11 -4.05
CA TRP A 369 8.14 3.37 -3.78
C TRP A 369 8.67 2.67 -2.53
N ALA A 370 10.00 2.51 -2.48
CA ALA A 370 10.73 2.07 -1.30
C ALA A 370 11.91 3.00 -1.00
N MET A 371 12.02 3.42 0.25
CA MET A 371 13.07 4.33 0.70
C MET A 371 14.25 3.54 1.28
N ARG A 372 15.46 4.01 1.00
CA ARG A 372 16.71 3.45 1.48
C ARG A 372 17.66 4.57 1.86
N GLN A 373 18.71 4.23 2.60
CA GLN A 373 19.87 5.09 2.76
C GLN A 373 21.15 4.30 2.55
N THR A 374 22.15 4.90 1.92
CA THR A 374 23.46 4.27 1.72
C THR A 374 24.23 4.18 3.04
N VAL A 375 24.77 3.00 3.36
CA VAL A 375 25.54 2.80 4.62
C VAL A 375 27.02 3.15 4.49
N ARG A 376 27.49 3.25 3.24
CA ARG A 376 28.86 3.56 2.83
C ARG A 376 28.82 4.23 1.46
N ASP A 377 29.94 4.79 1.03
CA ASP A 377 30.11 5.24 -0.34
C ASP A 377 29.94 4.05 -1.27
N THR A 378 29.06 4.16 -2.27
CA THR A 378 28.70 3.06 -3.16
C THR A 378 28.43 3.56 -4.58
N GLU A 379 28.23 2.61 -5.48
CA GLU A 379 27.83 2.84 -6.85
C GLU A 379 26.39 2.35 -7.06
N LEU A 380 25.60 3.11 -7.82
CA LEU A 380 24.35 2.64 -8.41
C LEU A 380 24.32 2.96 -9.90
N LEU A 381 24.34 1.94 -10.76
CA LEU A 381 24.26 2.06 -12.22
C LEU A 381 25.30 3.01 -12.84
N GLY A 382 26.55 2.95 -12.38
CA GLY A 382 27.63 3.83 -12.84
C GLY A 382 27.62 5.23 -12.19
N TYR A 383 26.78 5.48 -11.19
CA TYR A 383 26.74 6.74 -10.45
C TYR A 383 27.27 6.58 -9.03
N TYR A 384 28.03 7.58 -8.58
CA TYR A 384 28.55 7.64 -7.23
C TYR A 384 27.50 8.13 -6.24
N LEU A 385 27.31 7.37 -5.15
CA LEU A 385 26.45 7.72 -4.04
C LEU A 385 27.28 7.75 -2.74
N PRO A 386 27.47 8.92 -2.11
CA PRO A 386 28.11 9.03 -0.81
C PRO A 386 27.31 8.29 0.27
N LYS A 387 27.97 7.88 1.36
CA LYS A 387 27.32 7.40 2.59
C LYS A 387 26.27 8.40 3.10
N GLY A 388 25.14 7.89 3.59
CA GLY A 388 24.05 8.71 4.15
C GLY A 388 23.11 9.30 3.10
N THR A 389 23.30 8.98 1.82
CA THR A 389 22.42 9.42 0.74
C THR A 389 21.10 8.66 0.83
N ASN A 390 19.98 9.40 0.95
CA ASN A 390 18.65 8.80 0.82
C ASN A 390 18.41 8.45 -0.65
N VAL A 391 17.93 7.23 -0.90
CA VAL A 391 17.61 6.72 -2.23
C VAL A 391 16.16 6.24 -2.21
N ILE A 392 15.37 6.64 -3.20
CA ILE A 392 13.97 6.22 -3.34
C ILE A 392 13.85 5.42 -4.63
N ALA A 393 13.62 4.12 -4.51
CA ALA A 393 13.30 3.24 -5.64
C ALA A 393 11.81 3.31 -5.96
N TYR A 394 11.43 3.36 -7.23
CA TYR A 394 10.03 3.46 -7.66
C TYR A 394 9.60 2.27 -8.54
N PRO A 395 9.42 1.05 -7.98
CA PRO A 395 8.95 -0.09 -8.76
C PRO A 395 7.56 0.15 -9.39
N GLY A 396 6.70 0.98 -8.79
CA GLY A 396 5.40 1.30 -9.37
C GLY A 396 5.48 2.06 -10.70
N MET A 397 6.58 2.79 -10.96
CA MET A 397 6.83 3.39 -12.27
C MET A 397 7.14 2.32 -13.32
N ASN A 398 7.86 1.25 -12.95
CA ASN A 398 8.25 0.19 -13.88
C ASN A 398 7.04 -0.47 -14.54
N HIS A 399 5.92 -0.52 -13.81
CA HIS A 399 4.65 -1.07 -14.27
C HIS A 399 4.02 -0.28 -15.44
N ARG A 400 4.53 0.91 -15.76
CA ARG A 400 4.09 1.77 -16.87
C ARG A 400 5.10 1.88 -18.02
N LEU A 401 6.23 1.20 -17.94
CA LEU A 401 7.24 1.21 -18.99
C LEU A 401 6.73 0.44 -20.21
N GLU A 402 6.57 1.15 -21.33
CA GLU A 402 6.02 0.62 -22.58
C GLU A 402 6.89 -0.48 -23.22
N GLU A 403 8.20 -0.49 -22.93
CA GLU A 403 9.11 -1.55 -23.34
C GLU A 403 8.79 -2.92 -22.72
N PHE A 404 8.13 -2.93 -21.55
CA PHE A 404 7.66 -4.17 -20.90
C PHE A 404 6.15 -4.37 -21.06
N TYR A 405 5.37 -3.29 -21.14
CA TYR A 405 3.92 -3.34 -21.23
C TYR A 405 3.41 -2.45 -22.39
N PRO A 406 3.28 -2.98 -23.61
CA PRO A 406 2.72 -2.25 -24.74
C PRO A 406 1.32 -1.73 -24.43
N GLU A 407 1.01 -0.49 -24.83
CA GLU A 407 -0.21 0.22 -24.41
C GLU A 407 -0.39 0.20 -22.87
N PRO A 408 0.54 0.76 -22.08
CA PRO A 408 0.65 0.51 -20.65
C PRO A 408 -0.58 0.94 -19.83
N MET A 409 -1.43 1.82 -20.36
CA MET A 409 -2.64 2.28 -19.65
C MET A 409 -3.90 1.47 -19.99
N LYS A 410 -3.81 0.53 -20.93
CA LYS A 410 -4.89 -0.39 -21.28
C LYS A 410 -4.96 -1.53 -20.26
N PHE A 411 -6.15 -1.69 -19.66
CA PHE A 411 -6.45 -2.82 -18.78
C PHE A 411 -6.55 -4.10 -19.60
N ASP A 412 -5.57 -4.98 -19.41
CA ASP A 412 -5.46 -6.24 -20.12
C ASP A 412 -4.88 -7.33 -19.19
N PRO A 413 -5.75 -8.08 -18.49
CA PRO A 413 -5.31 -9.17 -17.61
C PRO A 413 -4.55 -10.30 -18.32
N LEU A 414 -4.68 -10.44 -19.65
CA LEU A 414 -3.96 -11.48 -20.41
C LEU A 414 -2.45 -11.22 -20.52
N ARG A 415 -1.96 -10.04 -20.12
CA ARG A 415 -0.51 -9.74 -19.97
C ARG A 415 0.22 -10.75 -19.08
N PHE A 416 -0.50 -11.31 -18.11
CA PHE A 416 0.05 -12.24 -17.11
C PHE A 416 -0.05 -13.71 -17.53
N THR A 417 -0.60 -13.99 -18.71
CA THR A 417 -0.78 -15.36 -19.22
C THR A 417 0.30 -15.76 -20.22
N GLU A 418 0.52 -17.07 -20.36
CA GLU A 418 1.33 -17.64 -21.45
C GLU A 418 0.65 -17.38 -22.81
N PRO A 419 1.40 -17.07 -23.89
CA PRO A 419 2.86 -16.94 -23.94
C PRO A 419 3.37 -15.53 -23.60
N ARG A 420 2.49 -14.56 -23.32
CA ARG A 420 2.86 -13.13 -23.19
C ARG A 420 3.80 -12.87 -22.02
N ASN A 421 3.45 -13.36 -20.83
CA ASN A 421 4.22 -13.19 -19.58
C ASN A 421 4.96 -11.86 -19.44
N GLU A 422 4.31 -10.74 -19.76
CA GLU A 422 4.98 -9.44 -19.88
C GLU A 422 5.71 -9.06 -18.56
N HIS A 423 5.10 -9.45 -17.44
CA HIS A 423 5.65 -9.33 -16.09
C HIS A 423 7.00 -10.04 -15.85
N LYS A 424 7.35 -11.04 -16.66
CA LYS A 424 8.60 -11.81 -16.57
C LYS A 424 9.71 -11.26 -17.48
N SER A 425 9.43 -10.27 -18.33
CA SER A 425 10.42 -9.68 -19.26
C SER A 425 11.66 -9.15 -18.55
N HIS A 426 11.48 -8.68 -17.31
CA HIS A 426 12.57 -8.40 -16.37
C HIS A 426 12.12 -8.79 -14.96
N ARG A 427 13.05 -9.24 -14.10
CA ARG A 427 12.74 -9.70 -12.72
C ARG A 427 12.01 -8.66 -11.85
N TYR A 428 12.22 -7.38 -12.16
CA TYR A 428 11.61 -6.21 -11.51
C TYR A 428 10.80 -5.35 -12.47
N ALA A 429 10.35 -5.91 -13.61
CA ALA A 429 9.32 -5.28 -14.45
C ALA A 429 7.95 -5.29 -13.74
N PHE A 430 7.69 -6.32 -12.92
CA PHE A 430 6.53 -6.41 -12.03
C PHE A 430 6.99 -6.80 -10.63
N SER A 431 7.03 -5.84 -9.70
CA SER A 431 7.43 -6.10 -8.32
C SER A 431 6.56 -5.35 -7.30
N PRO A 432 5.23 -5.58 -7.31
CA PRO A 432 4.29 -4.84 -6.47
C PRO A 432 4.44 -5.15 -4.97
N PHE A 433 5.01 -6.31 -4.64
CA PHE A 433 5.28 -6.74 -3.27
C PHE A 433 6.75 -6.51 -2.85
N GLY A 434 7.45 -5.64 -3.57
CA GLY A 434 8.88 -5.38 -3.41
C GLY A 434 9.75 -6.59 -3.80
N GLY A 435 10.96 -6.64 -3.25
CA GLY A 435 11.89 -7.74 -3.51
C GLY A 435 13.02 -7.83 -2.50
N GLY A 436 13.84 -8.88 -2.67
CA GLY A 436 14.97 -9.18 -1.80
C GLY A 436 14.55 -9.48 -0.36
N ALA A 437 15.42 -9.11 0.59
CA ALA A 437 15.20 -9.40 2.02
C ALA A 437 13.91 -8.78 2.57
N HIS A 438 13.47 -7.64 2.03
CA HIS A 438 12.27 -6.94 2.49
C HIS A 438 11.04 -7.18 1.60
N LYS A 439 11.00 -8.29 0.84
CA LYS A 439 9.78 -8.70 0.12
C LYS A 439 8.62 -8.89 1.09
N CYS A 440 7.41 -8.50 0.70
CA CYS A 440 6.21 -8.63 1.54
C CYS A 440 6.04 -10.06 2.06
N ILE A 441 5.87 -10.21 3.38
CA ILE A 441 5.58 -11.49 4.04
C ILE A 441 4.09 -11.82 4.00
N GLY A 442 3.22 -10.80 4.04
CA GLY A 442 1.76 -10.95 4.01
C GLY A 442 1.17 -11.02 2.60
N MET A 443 1.99 -11.27 1.58
CA MET A 443 1.56 -11.29 0.17
C MET A 443 0.39 -12.26 -0.05
N THR A 444 0.56 -13.52 0.39
CA THR A 444 -0.47 -14.56 0.24
C THR A 444 -1.72 -14.23 1.03
N PHE A 445 -1.57 -13.74 2.27
CA PHE A 445 -2.70 -13.29 3.10
C PHE A 445 -3.51 -12.19 2.39
N GLY A 446 -2.85 -11.12 1.92
CA GLY A 446 -3.54 -10.00 1.25
C GLY A 446 -4.18 -10.41 -0.07
N GLN A 447 -3.58 -11.35 -0.82
CA GLN A 447 -4.20 -11.91 -2.02
C GLN A 447 -5.49 -12.65 -1.67
N PHE A 448 -5.49 -13.52 -0.66
CA PHE A 448 -6.68 -14.24 -0.23
C PHE A 448 -7.75 -13.35 0.38
N GLU A 449 -7.36 -12.34 1.15
CA GLU A 449 -8.27 -11.31 1.67
C GLU A 449 -9.02 -10.63 0.52
N VAL A 450 -8.29 -10.11 -0.47
CA VAL A 450 -8.90 -9.44 -1.63
C VAL A 450 -9.75 -10.41 -2.45
N LYS A 451 -9.29 -11.65 -2.70
CA LYS A 451 -10.09 -12.65 -3.44
C LYS A 451 -11.38 -13.00 -2.72
N THR A 452 -11.37 -13.10 -1.38
CA THR A 452 -12.56 -13.34 -0.57
C THR A 452 -13.56 -12.21 -0.71
N ILE A 453 -13.11 -10.95 -0.59
CA ILE A 453 -13.94 -9.76 -0.81
C ILE A 453 -14.58 -9.79 -2.20
N LEU A 454 -13.77 -9.99 -3.24
CA LEU A 454 -14.24 -9.95 -4.62
C LEU A 454 -15.17 -11.11 -4.94
N HIS A 455 -14.87 -12.33 -4.47
CA HIS A 455 -15.75 -13.48 -4.62
C HIS A 455 -17.14 -13.21 -4.03
N ARG A 456 -17.21 -12.81 -2.76
CA ARG A 456 -18.49 -12.54 -2.07
C ARG A 456 -19.25 -11.38 -2.72
N LEU A 457 -18.54 -10.35 -3.17
CA LEU A 457 -19.13 -9.22 -3.89
C LEU A 457 -19.70 -9.64 -5.25
N LEU A 458 -18.97 -10.44 -6.04
CA LEU A 458 -19.40 -10.94 -7.34
C LEU A 458 -20.49 -12.01 -7.22
N ARG A 459 -20.59 -12.75 -6.12
CA ARG A 459 -21.72 -13.65 -5.89
C ARG A 459 -23.02 -12.89 -5.64
N LYS A 460 -22.94 -11.68 -5.08
CA LYS A 460 -24.12 -10.92 -4.66
C LYS A 460 -24.53 -9.81 -5.62
N TYR A 461 -23.58 -9.19 -6.31
CA TYR A 461 -23.84 -7.97 -7.07
C TYR A 461 -23.21 -7.98 -8.47
N ARG A 462 -23.90 -7.33 -9.42
CA ARG A 462 -23.30 -6.75 -10.63
C ARG A 462 -22.78 -5.35 -10.29
N LEU A 463 -21.53 -5.10 -10.64
CA LEU A 463 -20.84 -3.85 -10.42
C LEU A 463 -20.96 -2.98 -11.67
N GLU A 464 -21.48 -1.76 -11.53
CA GLU A 464 -21.65 -0.82 -12.63
C GLU A 464 -21.01 0.53 -12.32
N LEU A 465 -20.52 1.19 -13.37
CA LEU A 465 -20.12 2.60 -13.29
C LEU A 465 -21.37 3.49 -13.07
N PRO A 466 -21.24 4.63 -12.38
CA PRO A 466 -22.37 5.52 -12.11
C PRO A 466 -22.95 6.13 -13.40
N HIS A 467 -22.13 6.26 -14.44
CA HIS A 467 -22.53 6.67 -15.78
C HIS A 467 -21.47 6.23 -16.80
N LYS A 468 -21.85 6.22 -18.08
CA LYS A 468 -20.92 5.95 -19.18
C LYS A 468 -19.79 6.99 -19.18
N GLY A 469 -18.55 6.53 -19.36
CA GLY A 469 -17.37 7.38 -19.43
C GLY A 469 -16.82 7.85 -18.08
N TYR A 470 -17.35 7.36 -16.95
CA TYR A 470 -16.74 7.61 -15.65
C TYR A 470 -15.27 7.15 -15.62
N THR A 471 -14.39 8.03 -15.15
CA THR A 471 -12.97 7.74 -14.93
C THR A 471 -12.56 8.28 -13.57
N THR A 472 -11.94 7.43 -12.75
CA THR A 472 -11.39 7.86 -11.46
C THR A 472 -10.07 8.60 -11.63
N GLU A 473 -9.88 9.65 -10.84
CA GLU A 473 -8.57 10.28 -10.64
C GLU A 473 -7.97 9.83 -9.32
N TRP A 474 -6.67 9.54 -9.32
CA TRP A 474 -5.94 9.07 -8.15
C TRP A 474 -5.14 10.20 -7.51
N ASP A 475 -5.07 10.21 -6.19
CA ASP A 475 -4.11 11.00 -5.42
C ASP A 475 -2.93 10.10 -5.04
N TYR A 476 -1.71 10.49 -5.45
CA TYR A 476 -0.46 9.74 -5.21
C TYR A 476 0.38 10.36 -4.08
N GLY A 477 -0.19 11.23 -3.24
CA GLY A 477 0.50 11.80 -2.07
C GLY A 477 0.86 10.80 -0.96
N GLY A 478 0.40 9.56 -1.10
CA GLY A 478 0.72 8.41 -0.25
C GLY A 478 0.39 7.13 -1.01
N MET A 479 -0.26 6.16 -0.36
CA MET A 479 -0.88 5.07 -1.11
C MET A 479 -1.96 5.65 -2.05
N PRO A 480 -2.08 5.17 -3.31
CA PRO A 480 -3.04 5.72 -4.25
C PRO A 480 -4.48 5.57 -3.75
N VAL A 481 -5.22 6.69 -3.74
CA VAL A 481 -6.63 6.73 -3.36
C VAL A 481 -7.47 7.45 -4.41
N PRO A 482 -8.72 7.03 -4.67
CA PRO A 482 -9.59 7.73 -5.61
C PRO A 482 -10.06 9.06 -5.00
N LYS A 483 -9.82 10.17 -5.71
CA LYS A 483 -10.10 11.52 -5.21
C LYS A 483 -11.59 11.78 -4.93
N ASP A 484 -12.47 11.16 -5.71
CA ASP A 484 -13.92 11.32 -5.59
C ASP A 484 -14.57 10.26 -4.67
N GLY A 485 -13.77 9.35 -4.10
CA GLY A 485 -14.22 8.22 -3.28
C GLY A 485 -14.69 7.00 -4.08
N MET A 486 -14.57 7.02 -5.41
CA MET A 486 -14.98 5.95 -6.33
C MET A 486 -16.47 5.59 -6.25
N HIS A 487 -17.26 6.23 -7.11
CA HIS A 487 -18.69 5.91 -7.23
C HIS A 487 -18.86 4.58 -7.98
N ILE A 488 -19.61 3.64 -7.40
CA ILE A 488 -19.94 2.34 -8.01
C ILE A 488 -21.40 2.02 -7.67
N VAL A 489 -22.17 1.60 -8.66
CA VAL A 489 -23.54 1.11 -8.45
C VAL A 489 -23.48 -0.39 -8.20
N LEU A 490 -24.06 -0.83 -7.09
CA LEU A 490 -24.24 -2.25 -6.77
C LEU A 490 -25.64 -2.68 -7.18
N ARG A 491 -25.74 -3.52 -8.22
CA ARG A 491 -27.00 -4.13 -8.67
C ARG A 491 -27.14 -5.53 -8.08
N PRO A 492 -28.14 -5.81 -7.24
CA PRO A 492 -28.36 -7.16 -6.71
C PRO A 492 -28.52 -8.17 -7.84
N LEU A 493 -27.91 -9.35 -7.69
CA LEU A 493 -28.24 -10.51 -8.51
C LEU A 493 -29.53 -11.15 -7.98
N HIS A 494 -30.32 -11.71 -8.90
CA HIS A 494 -31.59 -12.37 -8.59
C HIS A 494 -31.40 -13.77 -8.01
#